data_AF-A0A924N402-F1
#
_entry.id   AF-A0A924N402-F1
#
_cell.length_a   1.000
_cell.length_b   1.000
_cell.length_c   1.000
_cell.angle_alpha   90.00
_cell.angle_beta   90.00
_cell.angle_gamma   90.00
#
_symmetry.space_group_name_H-M   'P 1'
#
loop_
_entity.id
_entity.type
_entity.pdbx_description
1 polymer ?
#
loop_
_entity_poly.entity_id
_entity_poly.type
_entity_poly.pdbx_seq_one_letter_code
_entity_poly.pdbx_strand_id
1 'polypeptide(L)' 'MSVRRETPGGQPALEGALAERGLVCRVEGRAGLAVLIADAATVAALGDIELRRAALALAREHGFSHVAIELRSDAPVPGG' A
#
# COMPACT_ATOMS: atom_id res chain seq x y z
N MET A 1 -26.02 -13.90 0.88
CA MET A 1 -25.91 -12.48 0.51
C MET A 1 -24.98 -11.82 1.53
N SER A 2 -23.68 -11.86 1.29
CA SER A 2 -22.69 -11.39 2.26
C SER A 2 -22.44 -9.90 2.04
N VAL A 3 -23.11 -9.07 2.84
CA VAL A 3 -22.79 -7.64 2.98
C VAL A 3 -21.33 -7.55 3.42
N ARG A 4 -20.45 -7.13 2.51
CA ARG A 4 -19.07 -6.78 2.85
C ARG A 4 -19.19 -5.56 3.76
N ARG A 5 -18.85 -5.71 5.05
CA ARG A 5 -18.67 -4.57 5.94
C ARG A 5 -17.50 -3.76 5.37
N GLU A 6 -17.78 -2.61 4.78
CA GLU A 6 -16.77 -1.60 4.49
C GLU A 6 -16.22 -1.12 5.84
N THR A 7 -15.01 -1.55 6.16
CA THR A 7 -14.30 -1.09 7.36
C THR A 7 -14.04 0.41 7.22
N PRO A 8 -14.38 1.25 8.22
CA PRO A 8 -13.97 2.64 8.21
C PRO A 8 -12.43 2.68 8.18
N GLY A 9 -11.84 3.33 7.17
CA GLY A 9 -10.38 3.34 6.96
C GLY A 9 -9.86 2.35 5.92
N GLY A 10 -10.67 1.96 4.93
CA GLY A 10 -10.28 1.02 3.86
C GLY A 10 -9.09 1.46 2.98
N GLN A 11 -8.75 0.61 2.00
CA GLN A 11 -7.59 0.76 1.09
C GLN A 11 -7.44 2.17 0.48
N PRO A 12 -8.51 2.84 -0.02
CA PRO A 12 -8.38 4.18 -0.62
C PRO A 12 -7.98 5.26 0.39
N ALA A 13 -8.39 5.12 1.65
CA ALA A 13 -8.02 6.07 2.69
C ALA A 13 -6.53 5.94 3.06
N LEU A 14 -6.01 4.70 3.07
CA LEU A 14 -4.58 4.45 3.27
C LEU A 14 -3.75 4.97 2.08
N GLU A 15 -4.22 4.79 0.84
CA GLU A 15 -3.58 5.36 -0.36
C GLU A 15 -3.42 6.89 -0.24
N GLY A 16 -4.48 7.59 0.17
CA GLY A 16 -4.43 9.04 0.39
C GLY A 16 -3.42 9.45 1.46
N ALA A 17 -3.44 8.80 2.61
CA ALA A 17 -2.51 9.09 3.71
C ALA A 17 -1.03 8.81 3.35
N LEU A 18 -0.78 7.80 2.51
CA LEU A 18 0.55 7.52 1.97
C LEU A 18 0.99 8.58 0.95
N ALA A 19 0.07 9.01 0.08
CA ALA A 19 0.35 10.05 -0.93
C ALA A 19 0.71 11.40 -0.29
N GLU A 20 0.08 11.79 0.83
CA GLU A 20 0.43 12.99 1.60
C GLU A 20 1.88 12.97 2.12
N ARG A 21 2.48 11.77 2.23
CA ARG A 21 3.89 11.56 2.61
C ARG A 21 4.80 11.34 1.41
N GLY A 22 4.32 11.57 0.20
CA GLY A 22 5.07 11.39 -1.06
C GLY A 22 5.16 9.93 -1.53
N LEU A 23 4.39 9.01 -0.94
CA LEU A 23 4.39 7.59 -1.31
C LEU A 23 3.20 7.26 -2.22
N VAL A 24 3.36 7.49 -3.52
CA VAL A 24 2.30 7.24 -4.49
C VAL A 24 2.26 5.74 -4.83
N CYS A 25 1.28 5.04 -4.27
CA CYS A 25 1.10 3.61 -4.50
C CYS A 25 -0.38 3.24 -4.52
N ARG A 26 -0.67 2.04 -5.03
CA ARG A 26 -1.97 1.40 -4.89
C ARG A 26 -1.88 0.43 -3.71
N VAL A 27 -2.93 0.32 -2.92
CA VAL A 27 -3.00 -0.59 -1.76
C VAL A 27 -3.94 -1.74 -2.09
N GLU A 28 -3.44 -2.97 -1.98
CA GLU A 28 -4.28 -4.16 -1.94
C GLU A 28 -4.29 -4.78 -0.54
N GLY A 29 -5.48 -5.05 0.00
CA GLY A 29 -5.63 -5.73 1.29
C GLY A 29 -5.76 -7.25 1.15
N ARG A 30 -4.98 -8.01 1.93
CA ARG A 30 -5.02 -9.48 1.99
C ARG A 30 -4.95 -9.96 3.44
N ALA A 31 -6.08 -10.32 4.05
CA ALA A 31 -6.13 -10.91 5.40
C ALA A 31 -5.23 -10.21 6.46
N GLY A 32 -5.30 -8.88 6.54
CA GLY A 32 -4.49 -8.07 7.49
C GLY A 32 -3.12 -7.64 6.96
N LEU A 33 -2.71 -8.07 5.77
CA LEU A 33 -1.58 -7.53 5.02
C LEU A 33 -2.04 -6.42 4.07
N ALA A 34 -1.37 -5.28 4.10
CA ALA A 34 -1.45 -4.27 3.03
C ALA A 34 -0.29 -4.47 2.05
N VAL A 35 -0.59 -4.66 0.77
CA VAL A 35 0.40 -4.72 -0.32
C VAL A 35 0.45 -3.36 -0.99
N LEU A 36 1.58 -2.67 -0.89
CA LEU A 36 1.83 -1.38 -1.55
C LEU A 36 2.42 -1.64 -2.93
N ILE A 37 1.60 -1.48 -3.96
CA ILE A 37 2.00 -1.64 -5.36
C ILE A 37 2.47 -0.28 -5.87
N ALA A 38 3.79 -0.10 -5.93
CA ALA A 38 4.44 1.20 -6.09
C ALA A 38 5.48 1.21 -7.22
N ASP A 39 5.85 2.39 -7.72
CA ASP A 39 6.92 2.53 -8.69
C ASP A 39 8.32 2.47 -8.06
N ALA A 40 9.37 2.45 -8.88
CA ALA A 40 10.75 2.34 -8.41
C ALA A 40 11.16 3.50 -7.49
N ALA A 41 10.66 4.71 -7.75
CA ALA A 41 10.97 5.89 -6.93
C ALA A 41 10.38 5.76 -5.52
N THR A 42 9.13 5.33 -5.42
CA THR A 42 8.43 5.09 -4.15
C THR A 42 9.05 3.92 -3.39
N VAL A 43 9.44 2.83 -4.09
CA VAL A 43 10.17 1.71 -3.48
C VAL A 43 11.52 2.16 -2.93
N ALA A 44 12.27 2.99 -3.68
CA ALA A 44 13.53 3.55 -3.22
C ALA A 44 13.35 4.44 -1.98
N ALA A 45 12.31 5.27 -1.95
CA ALA A 45 11.97 6.10 -0.79
C ALA A 45 11.68 5.25 0.46
N LEU A 46 10.98 4.12 0.31
CA LEU A 46 10.72 3.16 1.41
C LEU A 46 11.97 2.42 1.92
N GLY A 47 13.12 2.60 1.25
CA GLY A 47 14.43 2.23 1.78
C GLY A 47 14.78 3.00 3.06
N ASP A 48 14.30 4.25 3.20
CA ASP A 48 14.45 5.04 4.42
C ASP A 48 13.70 4.41 5.60
N ILE A 49 14.37 4.31 6.74
CA ILE A 49 13.83 3.60 7.91
C ILE A 49 12.67 4.33 8.56
N GLU A 50 12.69 5.66 8.60
CA GLU A 50 11.66 6.46 9.24
C GLU A 50 10.40 6.49 8.37
N LEU A 51 10.57 6.64 7.06
CA LEU A 51 9.47 6.56 6.11
C LEU A 51 8.81 5.18 6.10
N ARG A 52 9.61 4.10 6.17
CA ARG A 52 9.09 2.73 6.29
C ARG A 52 8.32 2.50 7.57
N ARG A 53 8.79 3.01 8.71
CA ARG A 53 8.07 2.93 10.00
C ARG A 53 6.77 3.70 9.96
N ALA A 54 6.77 4.88 9.34
CA ALA A 54 5.58 5.70 9.18
C ALA A 54 4.52 4.99 8.31
N ALA A 55 4.93 4.39 7.18
CA ALA A 55 4.03 3.62 6.32
C ALA A 55 3.39 2.44 7.07
N LEU A 56 4.16 1.72 7.89
CA LEU A 56 3.63 0.64 8.73
C LEU A 56 2.67 1.15 9.83
N ALA A 57 2.97 2.28 10.45
CA ALA A 57 2.09 2.88 11.46
C ALA A 57 0.74 3.26 10.86
N LEU A 58 0.74 3.93 9.69
CA LEU A 58 -0.48 4.23 8.94
C LEU A 58 -1.25 2.96 8.58
N ALA A 59 -0.59 1.93 8.08
CA ALA A 59 -1.26 0.68 7.76
C ALA A 59 -1.97 0.07 8.99
N ARG A 60 -1.35 0.16 10.18
CA ARG A 60 -1.94 -0.30 11.46
C ARG A 60 -3.14 0.51 11.91
N GLU A 61 -3.09 1.83 11.77
CA GLU A 61 -4.24 2.71 12.02
C GLU A 61 -5.44 2.35 11.13
N HIS A 62 -5.17 1.83 9.93
CA HIS A 62 -6.17 1.37 8.95
C HIS A 62 -6.53 -0.12 9.07
N GLY A 63 -6.08 -0.80 10.15
CA GLY A 63 -6.48 -2.18 10.47
C GLY A 63 -5.61 -3.27 9.84
N PHE A 64 -4.47 -2.94 9.22
CA PHE A 64 -3.50 -3.91 8.73
C PHE A 64 -2.39 -4.15 9.75
N SER A 65 -2.01 -5.41 9.97
CA SER A 65 -0.92 -5.77 10.89
C SER A 65 0.45 -5.76 10.21
N HIS A 66 0.47 -5.95 8.88
CA HIS A 66 1.68 -6.10 8.08
C HIS A 66 1.61 -5.25 6.81
N VAL A 67 2.80 -4.93 6.27
CA VAL A 67 2.97 -4.26 4.98
C VAL A 67 3.94 -5.07 4.13
N ALA A 68 3.58 -5.30 2.87
CA ALA A 68 4.46 -5.78 1.82
C ALA A 68 4.58 -4.71 0.74
N ILE A 69 5.70 -4.70 0.02
CA ILE A 69 5.95 -3.77 -1.07
C ILE A 69 6.12 -4.59 -2.35
N GLU A 70 5.35 -4.24 -3.37
CA GLU A 70 5.43 -4.83 -4.70
C GLU A 70 5.85 -3.72 -5.68
N LEU A 71 6.97 -3.94 -6.37
CA LEU A 71 7.38 -3.05 -7.45
C LEU A 71 6.44 -3.27 -8.64
N ARG A 72 5.79 -2.20 -9.11
CA ARG A 72 5.04 -2.20 -10.36
C ARG A 72 5.99 -2.64 -11.47
N SER A 73 5.77 -3.86 -11.97
CA SER A 73 6.52 -4.35 -13.11
C SER A 73 6.01 -3.61 -14.34
N ASP A 74 6.79 -2.67 -14.86
CA ASP A 74 6.51 -2.00 -16.14
C ASP A 74 6.84 -2.92 -17.34
N ALA A 75 6.82 -4.23 -17.13
CA ALA A 75 7.07 -5.19 -18.18
C ALA A 75 5.89 -5.10 -19.16
N PRO A 76 6.10 -4.70 -20.43
CA PRO A 76 5.04 -4.82 -21.42
C PRO A 76 4.61 -6.28 -21.42
N VAL A 77 3.30 -6.53 -21.24
CA VAL A 77 2.73 -7.85 -21.48
C VAL A 77 3.12 -8.18 -22.92
N PRO A 78 3.96 -9.20 -23.19
CA PRO A 78 4.25 -9.57 -24.56
C PRO A 78 2.90 -9.99 -25.16
N GLY A 79 2.43 -9.21 -26.12
CA GLY A 79 1.16 -9.47 -26.79
C GLY A 79 1.16 -10.87 -27.40
N GLY A 80 0.08 -11.60 -27.12
CA GLY A 80 -0.30 -12.83 -27.83
C GLY A 80 -1.06 -12.56 -29.11
#